data_AF-A0A2C1KG67-F1
#
_entry.id   AF-A0A2C1KG67-F1
#
_cell.length_a   1.000
_cell.length_b   1.000
_cell.length_c   1.000
_cell.angle_alpha   90.00
_cell.angle_beta   90.00
_cell.angle_gamma   90.00
#
_symmetry.space_group_name_H-M   'P 1'
#
loop_
_entity.id
_entity.type
_entity.pdbx_description
1 polymer ?
#
loop_
_entity_poly.entity_id
_entity_poly.type
_entity_poly.pdbx_seq_one_letter_code
_entity_poly.pdbx_strand_id
1 'polypeptide(L)'
;MVYNEPRRLNNTLNFIKEAEKVKVKLECEIKAHKLGQGKDGTISQLENFYKDIEQMMESKSHIPSYPRFITDTWDFSSELGVQLLDLYELFKKLG
;
A
#
# COMPACT_ATOMS: atom_id res chain seq x y z
N MET A 1 -9.16 -22.84 -26.23
CA MET A 1 -9.55 -22.17 -24.98
C MET A 1 -8.40 -22.30 -24.00
N VAL A 2 -7.67 -21.22 -23.72
CA VAL A 2 -6.55 -21.24 -22.77
C VAL A 2 -7.09 -20.86 -21.40
N TYR A 3 -7.15 -21.83 -20.49
CA TYR A 3 -7.58 -21.66 -19.10
C TYR A 3 -6.54 -20.86 -18.30
N ASN A 4 -6.49 -19.54 -18.46
CA ASN A 4 -5.61 -18.64 -17.69
C ASN A 4 -6.31 -17.95 -16.50
N GLU A 5 -7.61 -18.18 -16.30
CA GLU A 5 -8.44 -17.50 -15.30
C GLU A 5 -8.05 -17.72 -13.82
N PRO A 6 -7.63 -18.90 -13.33
CA PRO A 6 -7.40 -19.10 -11.90
C PRO A 6 -6.17 -18.32 -11.38
N ARG A 7 -5.14 -18.11 -12.21
CA ARG A 7 -3.95 -17.34 -11.81
C ARG A 7 -4.26 -15.86 -11.59
N ARG A 8 -5.08 -15.25 -12.46
CA ARG A 8 -5.43 -13.82 -12.34
C ARG A 8 -6.32 -13.54 -11.13
N LEU A 9 -7.26 -14.45 -10.85
CA LEU A 9 -8.10 -14.40 -9.65
C LEU A 9 -7.27 -14.51 -8.37
N ASN A 10 -6.35 -15.47 -8.30
CA ASN A 10 -5.48 -15.65 -7.14
C ASN A 10 -4.59 -14.44 -6.87
N ASN A 11 -4.03 -13.82 -7.92
CA ASN A 11 -3.20 -12.62 -7.76
C ASN A 11 -4.01 -11.42 -7.26
N THR A 12 -5.23 -11.23 -7.78
CA THR A 12 -6.13 -10.14 -7.35
C THR A 12 -6.54 -10.32 -5.89
N LEU A 13 -6.86 -11.55 -5.50
CA LEU A 13 -7.27 -11.88 -4.13
C LEU A 13 -6.10 -11.74 -3.14
N ASN A 14 -4.88 -12.05 -3.58
CA ASN A 14 -3.66 -11.81 -2.80
C ASN A 14 -3.40 -10.31 -2.61
N PHE A 15 -3.56 -9.51 -3.66
CA PHE A 15 -3.42 -8.06 -3.57
C PHE A 15 -4.44 -7.44 -2.62
N ILE A 16 -5.72 -7.81 -2.70
CA ILE A 16 -6.76 -7.28 -1.80
C ILE A 16 -6.42 -7.59 -0.34
N LYS A 17 -5.99 -8.82 -0.05
CA LYS A 17 -5.57 -9.21 1.30
C LYS A 17 -4.39 -8.39 1.84
N GLU A 18 -3.36 -8.20 1.02
CA GLU A 18 -2.20 -7.39 1.44
C GLU A 18 -2.57 -5.89 1.53
N ALA A 19 -3.44 -5.38 0.64
CA ALA A 19 -3.93 -4.01 0.69
C ALA A 19 -4.68 -3.73 2.01
N GLU A 20 -5.61 -4.61 2.41
CA GLU A 20 -6.33 -4.48 3.69
C GLU A 20 -5.38 -4.51 4.89
N LYS A 21 -4.39 -5.42 4.88
CA LYS A 21 -3.39 -5.52 5.93
C LYS A 21 -2.54 -4.26 6.05
N VAL A 22 -2.10 -3.69 4.92
CA VAL A 22 -1.32 -2.44 4.90
C VAL A 22 -2.18 -1.26 5.36
N LYS A 23 -3.45 -1.19 4.97
CA LYS A 23 -4.40 -0.16 5.46
C LYS A 23 -4.53 -0.17 6.98
N VAL A 24 -4.69 -1.35 7.58
CA VAL A 24 -4.77 -1.47 9.05
C VAL A 24 -3.49 -0.96 9.72
N LYS A 25 -2.32 -1.27 9.16
CA LYS A 25 -1.04 -0.76 9.68
C LYS A 25 -0.92 0.76 9.54
N LEU A 26 -1.33 1.33 8.42
CA LEU A 26 -1.40 2.79 8.24
C LEU A 26 -2.31 3.45 9.27
N GLU A 27 -3.49 2.88 9.53
CA GLU A 27 -4.39 3.41 10.56
C GLU A 27 -3.78 3.36 11.96
N CYS A 28 -3.08 2.28 12.31
CA CYS A 28 -2.35 2.16 13.56
C CYS A 28 -1.27 3.24 13.67
N GLU A 29 -0.51 3.47 12.60
CA GLU A 29 0.54 4.48 12.56
C GLU A 29 -0.02 5.90 12.67
N ILE A 30 -1.12 6.19 11.96
CA ILE A 30 -1.84 7.46 12.08
C ILE A 30 -2.34 7.68 13.51
N LYS A 31 -2.89 6.65 14.15
CA LYS A 31 -3.33 6.71 15.55
C LYS A 31 -2.13 6.94 16.49
N ALA A 32 -1.00 6.27 16.26
CA ALA A 32 0.22 6.46 17.03
C ALA A 32 0.76 7.89 16.91
N HIS A 33 0.77 8.45 15.69
CA HIS A 33 1.14 9.86 15.47
C HIS A 33 0.19 10.83 16.19
N LYS A 34 -1.12 10.58 16.20
CA LYS A 34 -2.09 11.39 16.97
C LYS A 34 -1.84 11.33 18.48
N LEU A 35 -1.21 10.26 18.96
CA LEU A 35 -0.77 10.08 20.36
C LEU A 35 0.67 10.57 20.61
N GLY A 36 1.35 11.12 19.59
CA GLY A 36 2.74 11.58 19.68
C GLY A 36 3.80 10.46 19.67
N GLN A 37 3.42 9.24 19.30
CA GLN A 37 4.26 8.04 19.28
C GLN A 37 4.56 7.51 17.87
N GLY A 38 4.22 8.28 16.83
CA GLY A 38 4.46 7.90 15.45
C GLY A 38 5.95 7.82 15.12
N LYS A 39 6.30 6.86 14.28
CA LYS A 39 7.67 6.56 13.87
C LYS A 39 7.88 6.81 12.37
N ASP A 40 6.87 6.47 11.57
CA ASP A 40 6.99 6.44 10.12
C ASP A 40 6.25 7.61 9.47
N GLY A 41 6.96 8.37 8.64
CA GLY A 41 6.40 9.50 7.89
C GLY A 41 5.68 10.55 8.74
N THR A 42 4.83 11.34 8.09
CA THR A 42 3.94 12.32 8.74
C THR A 42 2.47 11.90 8.58
N ILE A 43 1.59 12.32 9.50
CA ILE A 43 0.15 12.01 9.47
C ILE A 43 -0.45 12.27 8.08
N SER A 44 -0.19 13.45 7.50
CA SER A 44 -0.76 13.83 6.20
C SER A 44 -0.27 12.93 5.06
N GLN A 45 0.97 12.44 5.10
CA GLN A 45 1.47 11.47 4.12
C GLN A 45 0.76 10.13 4.30
N LEU A 46 0.64 9.63 5.52
CA LEU A 46 -0.02 8.37 5.81
C LEU A 46 -1.51 8.38 5.39
N GLU A 47 -2.20 9.50 5.61
CA GLU A 47 -3.59 9.69 5.16
C GLU A 47 -3.70 9.70 3.63
N ASN A 48 -2.74 10.32 2.92
CA ASN A 48 -2.70 10.26 1.47
C ASN A 48 -2.42 8.84 0.96
N PHE A 49 -1.52 8.10 1.62
CA PHE A 49 -1.20 6.73 1.24
C PHE A 49 -2.40 5.80 1.42
N TYR A 50 -3.16 6.00 2.49
CA TYR A 50 -4.40 5.27 2.72
C TYR A 50 -5.40 5.46 1.57
N LYS A 51 -5.60 6.71 1.13
CA LYS A 51 -6.46 7.03 -0.03
C LYS A 51 -5.94 6.45 -1.33
N ASP A 52 -4.62 6.50 -1.56
CA ASP A 52 -4.00 5.88 -2.73
C ASP A 52 -4.31 4.38 -2.79
N ILE A 53 -4.22 3.67 -1.66
CA ILE A 53 -4.55 2.24 -1.60
C ILE A 53 -6.04 1.99 -1.90
N GLU A 54 -6.95 2.83 -1.38
CA GLU A 54 -8.38 2.73 -1.73
C GLU A 54 -8.61 2.87 -3.23
N GLN A 55 -7.98 3.87 -3.84
CA GLN A 55 -8.10 4.09 -5.28
C GLN A 55 -7.48 2.95 -6.09
N MET A 56 -6.39 2.33 -5.63
CA MET A 56 -5.83 1.13 -6.26
C MET A 56 -6.77 -0.07 -6.19
N MET A 57 -7.51 -0.23 -5.08
CA MET A 57 -8.49 -1.31 -4.94
C MET A 57 -9.70 -1.12 -5.85
N GLU A 58 -10.14 0.13 -6.04
CA GLU A 58 -11.27 0.47 -6.90
C GLU A 58 -10.90 0.50 -8.39
N SER A 59 -9.70 0.99 -8.71
CA SER A 59 -9.26 1.30 -10.07
C SER A 59 -7.83 0.84 -10.34
N LYS A 60 -7.67 -0.09 -11.29
CA LYS A 60 -6.37 -0.61 -11.73
C LYS A 60 -5.48 0.41 -12.45
N SER A 61 -6.03 1.56 -12.83
CA SER A 61 -5.30 2.62 -13.53
C SER A 61 -4.73 3.69 -12.60
N HIS A 62 -4.98 3.61 -11.29
CA HIS A 62 -4.46 4.59 -10.34
C HIS A 62 -2.95 4.47 -10.20
N ILE A 63 -2.25 5.60 -10.22
CA ILE A 63 -0.80 5.65 -9.99
C ILE A 63 -0.59 6.21 -8.58
N PRO A 64 -0.24 5.37 -7.60
CA PRO A 64 -0.02 5.83 -6.24
C PRO A 64 1.20 6.74 -6.16
N SER A 65 1.12 7.74 -5.30
CA SER A 65 2.19 8.70 -5.04
C SER A 65 3.24 8.17 -4.06
N TYR A 66 2.83 7.25 -3.18
CA TYR A 66 3.64 6.75 -2.08
C TYR A 66 4.98 6.07 -2.43
N PRO A 67 5.16 5.37 -3.58
CA PRO A 67 6.42 4.68 -3.85
C PRO A 67 7.61 5.65 -3.96
N ARG A 68 7.37 6.81 -4.61
CA ARG A 68 8.38 7.87 -4.74
C ARG A 68 8.63 8.54 -3.40
N PHE A 69 7.58 8.84 -2.64
CA PHE A 69 7.75 9.46 -1.32
C PHE A 69 8.55 8.57 -0.37
N ILE A 70 8.26 7.27 -0.30
CA ILE A 70 8.99 6.35 0.58
C ILE A 70 10.46 6.30 0.21
N THR A 71 10.77 6.15 -1.09
CA THR A 71 12.16 6.09 -1.56
C THR A 71 12.94 7.39 -1.35
N ASP A 72 12.28 8.55 -1.46
CA ASP A 72 12.92 9.86 -1.30
C ASP A 72 12.99 10.32 0.17
N THR A 73 12.07 9.87 1.04
CA THR A 73 11.87 10.49 2.37
C THR A 73 11.90 9.54 3.56
N TRP A 74 11.73 8.23 3.37
CA TRP A 74 11.68 7.29 4.49
C TRP A 74 13.02 6.56 4.64
N ASP A 75 13.33 6.18 5.88
CA ASP A 75 14.44 5.28 6.13
C ASP A 75 14.10 3.90 5.55
N PHE A 76 15.03 3.32 4.79
CA PHE A 76 14.89 1.98 4.21
C PHE A 76 14.74 0.88 5.27
N SER A 77 14.95 1.19 6.56
CA SER A 77 14.63 0.30 7.68
C SER A 77 13.15 0.27 8.08
N SER A 78 12.29 1.12 7.51
CA SER A 78 10.87 1.17 7.85
C SER A 78 10.13 -0.06 7.32
N GLU A 79 9.64 -0.92 8.22
CA GLU A 79 8.87 -2.11 7.86
C GLU A 79 7.58 -1.74 7.09
N LEU A 80 6.95 -0.64 7.49
CA LEU A 80 5.75 -0.11 6.82
C LEU A 80 6.08 0.38 5.41
N GLY A 81 7.21 1.07 5.25
CA GLY A 81 7.69 1.54 3.95
C GLY A 81 7.96 0.38 2.97
N VAL A 82 8.63 -0.67 3.44
CA VAL A 82 8.88 -1.88 2.64
C VAL A 82 7.57 -2.54 2.20
N GLN A 83 6.60 -2.67 3.12
CA GLN A 83 5.31 -3.30 2.80
C GLN A 83 4.48 -2.49 1.81
N LEU A 84 4.54 -1.16 1.86
CA LEU A 84 3.92 -0.29 0.86
C LEU A 84 4.55 -0.48 -0.53
N LEU A 85 5.88 -0.59 -0.61
CA LEU A 85 6.57 -0.86 -1.87
C LEU A 85 6.23 -2.25 -2.43
N ASP A 86 6.20 -3.28 -1.58
CA ASP A 86 5.78 -4.62 -1.98
C ASP A 86 4.34 -4.65 -2.51
N LEU A 87 3.43 -3.90 -1.87
CA LEU A 87 2.05 -3.76 -2.32
C LEU A 87 1.96 -3.11 -3.72
N TYR A 88 2.79 -2.09 -3.98
CA TYR A 88 2.86 -1.46 -5.29
C TYR A 88 3.39 -2.41 -6.38
N GLU A 89 4.39 -3.23 -6.07
CA GLU A 89 4.90 -4.26 -6.98
C GLU A 89 3.86 -5.36 -7.25
N LEU A 90 3.02 -5.71 -6.26
CA LEU A 90 1.87 -6.59 -6.47
C LEU A 90 0.83 -5.95 -7.40
N PHE A 91 0.53 -4.67 -7.20
CA PHE A 91 -0.43 -3.94 -8.02
C PHE A 91 0.00 -3.84 -9.48
N LYS A 92 1.28 -3.52 -9.74
CA LYS A 92 1.86 -3.51 -11.09
C LYS A 92 1.69 -4.83 -11.84
N LYS A 93 1.70 -5.96 -11.12
CA LYS A 93 1.53 -7.29 -11.72
C LYS A 93 0.07 -7.62 -12.08
N LEU A 94 -0.90 -6.79 -11.67
CA LEU A 94 -2.33 -6.98 -11.95
C LEU A 94 -2.81 -6.31 -13.25
N GLY A 95 -2.14 -5.23 -13.66
CA GLY A 95 -2.35 -4.51 -14.92
C GLY A 95 -1.58 -5.18 -16.05
#